data_AF-C6LFK2-F1
#
_entry.id   AF-C6LFK2-F1
#
_cell.length_a   1.000
_cell.length_b   1.000
_cell.length_c   1.000
_cell.angle_alpha   90.00
_cell.angle_beta   90.00
_cell.angle_gamma   90.00
#
_symmetry.space_group_name_H-M   'P 1'
#
loop_
_entity.id
_entity.type
_entity.pdbx_description
1 polymer ?
#
loop_
_entity_poly.entity_id
_entity_poly.type
_entity_poly.pdbx_seq_one_letter_code
_entity_poly.pdbx_strand_id
1 'polypeptide(L)'
;MVVVLKCLAAVFWLVIVPFLIGNLLQRAAGRRMGIAWSFIAGYLAMFALLEVIFVPLILLRAPFHTAVYLMAGALLLLSLLSVFLCGKAAAAEIRGSVGALRHQPAIWYAAAVLVLLQAAMYAVFMVTDLDDAYFVATAATSLECDTMYQHSPYTGELMTTLEMRYVLSPMPMFIAFIARCTGFHAAVVAHTVLPVFLVVLAYLVYGFIGKTFFPENRKDIGLFLVFLSLIHISSYYSAYTQGTFLLIRIWQGKAVLAAILLPLLFCLCCRVLSPQHGKGDWQMMILTVLSCCMVSSMGIALVPVMLGMFAVLSVISRRSWKTAGQLLLCGAPCAVLGVLYLVLLKIQ
;
A
#
# COMPACT_ATOMS: atom_id res chain seq x y z
N MET A 1 -3.19 29.75 7.09
CA MET A 1 -3.83 29.47 5.79
C MET A 1 -3.05 28.45 4.95
N VAL A 2 -1.73 28.60 4.78
CA VAL A 2 -0.90 27.68 3.95
C VAL A 2 -0.93 26.23 4.45
N VAL A 3 -0.78 25.97 5.75
CA VAL A 3 -0.79 24.60 6.30
C VAL A 3 -2.12 23.89 6.07
N VAL A 4 -3.24 24.61 6.24
CA VAL A 4 -4.58 24.06 6.01
C VAL A 4 -4.73 23.57 4.57
N LEU A 5 -4.24 24.33 3.59
CA LEU A 5 -4.28 23.92 2.18
C LEU A 5 -3.45 22.65 1.93
N LYS A 6 -2.26 22.54 2.54
CA LYS A 6 -1.43 21.33 2.45
C LYS A 6 -2.13 20.10 3.07
N CYS A 7 -2.80 20.27 4.21
CA CYS A 7 -3.62 19.21 4.83
C CYS A 7 -4.78 18.79 3.93
N LEU A 8 -5.49 19.75 3.31
CA LEU A 8 -6.57 19.44 2.37
C LEU A 8 -6.04 18.69 1.14
N ALA A 9 -4.86 19.07 0.62
CA ALA A 9 -4.20 18.35 -0.45
C ALA A 9 -3.82 16.92 -0.03
N ALA A 10 -3.33 16.71 1.20
CA ALA A 10 -3.04 15.38 1.73
C ALA A 10 -4.31 14.52 1.81
N VAL A 11 -5.42 15.06 2.31
CA VAL A 11 -6.72 14.37 2.32
C VAL A 11 -7.19 14.03 0.91
N PHE A 12 -7.02 14.95 -0.05
CA PHE A 12 -7.36 14.68 -1.44
C PHE A 12 -6.58 13.49 -2.01
N TRP A 13 -5.24 13.51 -1.92
CA TRP A 13 -4.38 12.49 -2.50
C TRP A 13 -4.39 11.14 -1.75
N LEU A 14 -4.59 11.14 -0.43
CA LEU A 14 -4.50 9.93 0.41
C LEU A 14 -5.85 9.39 0.85
N VAL A 15 -6.95 10.14 0.70
CA VAL A 15 -8.30 9.66 1.05
C VAL A 15 -9.21 9.64 -0.18
N ILE A 16 -9.38 10.78 -0.83
CA ILE A 16 -10.38 10.92 -1.91
C ILE A 16 -9.97 10.11 -3.14
N VAL A 17 -8.73 10.28 -3.61
CA VAL A 17 -8.21 9.59 -4.80
C VAL A 17 -8.24 8.05 -4.62
N PRO A 18 -7.68 7.45 -3.55
CA PRO A 18 -7.78 6.01 -3.34
C PRO A 18 -9.22 5.52 -3.26
N PHE A 19 -10.11 6.21 -2.53
CA PHE A 19 -11.51 5.83 -2.44
C PHE A 19 -12.20 5.78 -3.81
N LEU A 20 -12.01 6.81 -4.63
CA LEU A 20 -12.58 6.88 -5.97
C LEU A 20 -12.04 5.75 -6.86
N ILE A 21 -10.72 5.56 -6.92
CA ILE A 21 -10.12 4.50 -7.74
C ILE A 21 -10.61 3.12 -7.29
N GLY A 22 -10.70 2.88 -5.98
CA GLY A 22 -11.21 1.62 -5.45
C GLY A 22 -12.67 1.33 -5.81
N ASN A 23 -13.54 2.35 -5.86
CA ASN A 23 -14.92 2.16 -6.32
C ASN A 23 -15.00 1.81 -7.80
N LEU A 24 -14.11 2.38 -8.63
CA LEU A 24 -14.00 2.01 -10.04
C LEU A 24 -13.58 0.55 -10.20
N LEU A 25 -12.61 0.10 -9.41
CA LEU A 25 -12.16 -1.30 -9.41
C LEU A 25 -13.24 -2.27 -8.95
N GLN A 26 -14.01 -1.93 -7.92
CA GLN A 26 -15.15 -2.75 -7.49
C GLN A 26 -16.22 -2.88 -8.57
N ARG A 27 -16.49 -1.79 -9.30
CA ARG A 27 -17.38 -1.83 -10.46
C ARG A 27 -16.82 -2.73 -11.55
N ALA A 28 -15.53 -2.60 -11.89
CA ALA A 28 -14.87 -3.44 -12.90
C ALA A 28 -14.86 -4.93 -12.51
N ALA A 29 -14.74 -5.23 -11.22
CA ALA A 29 -14.84 -6.57 -10.66
C ALA A 29 -16.26 -7.13 -10.61
N GLY A 30 -17.28 -6.30 -10.88
CA GLY A 30 -18.70 -6.67 -10.80
C GLY A 30 -19.18 -6.99 -9.38
N ARG A 31 -18.43 -6.61 -8.34
CA ARG A 31 -18.72 -6.95 -6.95
C ARG A 31 -18.43 -5.78 -6.02
N ARG A 32 -19.39 -5.45 -5.14
CA ARG A 32 -19.18 -4.49 -4.05
C ARG A 32 -18.91 -5.19 -2.73
N MET A 33 -17.84 -4.77 -2.07
CA MET A 33 -17.31 -5.33 -0.84
C MET A 33 -17.22 -4.29 0.29
N GLY A 34 -17.70 -3.07 0.05
CA GLY A 34 -17.80 -2.00 1.04
C GLY A 34 -16.67 -0.99 0.96
N ILE A 35 -16.83 0.11 1.69
CA ILE A 35 -15.91 1.27 1.68
C ILE A 35 -14.47 0.87 2.06
N ALA A 36 -14.31 0.00 3.06
CA ALA A 36 -12.99 -0.48 3.46
C ALA A 36 -12.24 -1.13 2.30
N TRP A 37 -12.95 -1.89 1.46
CA TRP A 37 -12.38 -2.52 0.27
C TRP A 37 -12.07 -1.50 -0.82
N SER A 38 -12.88 -0.43 -0.96
CA SER A 38 -12.55 0.69 -1.85
C SER A 38 -11.19 1.28 -1.49
N PHE A 39 -10.94 1.55 -0.20
CA PHE A 39 -9.65 2.10 0.22
C PHE A 39 -8.49 1.15 -0.05
N ILE A 40 -8.63 -0.13 0.31
CA ILE A 40 -7.59 -1.14 0.06
C ILE A 40 -7.27 -1.23 -1.44
N ALA A 41 -8.29 -1.42 -2.28
CA ALA A 41 -8.11 -1.52 -3.74
C ALA A 41 -7.52 -0.24 -4.35
N GLY A 42 -7.94 0.92 -3.87
CA GLY A 42 -7.43 2.22 -4.29
C GLY A 42 -5.94 2.40 -4.00
N TYR A 43 -5.52 2.07 -2.78
CA TYR A 43 -4.10 2.14 -2.40
C TYR A 43 -3.24 1.15 -3.18
N LEU A 44 -3.73 -0.08 -3.38
CA LEU A 44 -3.03 -1.05 -4.22
C LEU A 44 -2.87 -0.57 -5.66
N ALA A 45 -3.92 0.05 -6.24
CA ALA A 45 -3.83 0.63 -7.57
C ALA A 45 -2.84 1.81 -7.61
N MET A 46 -2.82 2.64 -6.57
CA MET A 46 -1.87 3.74 -6.44
C MET A 46 -0.43 3.24 -6.38
N PHE A 47 -0.12 2.23 -5.57
CA PHE A 47 1.23 1.64 -5.52
C PHE A 47 1.59 0.93 -6.82
N ALA A 48 0.67 0.17 -7.41
CA ALA A 48 0.90 -0.52 -8.68
C ALA A 48 1.15 0.45 -9.85
N LEU A 49 0.40 1.55 -9.93
CA LEU A 49 0.63 2.58 -10.95
C LEU A 49 1.96 3.27 -10.76
N LEU A 50 2.35 3.53 -9.51
CA LEU A 50 3.65 4.11 -9.22
C LEU A 50 4.76 3.20 -9.74
N GLU A 51 4.69 1.89 -9.46
CA GLU A 51 5.66 0.92 -9.97
C GLU A 51 5.79 0.98 -11.50
N VAL A 52 4.64 0.90 -12.19
CA VAL A 52 4.59 0.84 -13.66
C VAL A 52 5.07 2.14 -14.31
N ILE A 53 4.88 3.30 -13.67
CA ILE A 53 5.26 4.60 -14.20
C ILE A 53 6.69 4.97 -13.80
N PHE A 54 7.04 4.89 -12.52
CA PHE A 54 8.31 5.39 -12.01
C PHE A 54 9.47 4.49 -12.41
N VAL A 55 9.36 3.16 -12.32
CA VAL A 55 10.51 2.28 -12.58
C VAL A 55 11.08 2.51 -14.00
N PRO A 56 10.28 2.50 -15.08
CA PRO A 56 10.80 2.81 -16.41
C PRO A 56 11.43 4.21 -16.51
N LEU A 57 10.80 5.22 -15.90
CA LEU A 57 11.29 6.61 -15.96
C LEU A 57 12.59 6.80 -15.17
N ILE A 58 12.76 6.10 -14.04
CA ILE A 58 14.02 6.08 -13.29
C ILE A 58 15.13 5.47 -14.14
N LEU A 59 14.86 4.34 -14.81
CA LEU A 59 15.83 3.67 -15.68
C LEU A 59 16.21 4.53 -16.90
N LEU A 60 15.26 5.31 -17.42
CA LEU A 60 15.48 6.28 -18.49
C LEU A 60 16.11 7.60 -18.01
N ARG A 61 16.41 7.73 -16.70
CA ARG A 61 16.92 8.95 -16.05
C ARG A 61 16.06 10.18 -16.35
N ALA A 62 14.75 9.99 -16.54
CA ALA A 62 13.81 11.08 -16.77
C ALA A 62 13.73 12.00 -15.53
N PRO A 63 13.43 13.28 -15.72
CA PRO A 63 13.31 14.21 -14.60
C PRO A 63 12.11 13.85 -13.72
N PHE A 64 12.22 14.13 -12.43
CA PHE A 64 11.23 13.73 -11.42
C PHE A 64 9.84 14.35 -11.70
N HIS A 65 9.76 15.60 -12.13
CA HIS A 65 8.48 16.24 -12.45
C HIS A 65 7.70 15.51 -13.55
N THR A 66 8.36 14.88 -14.52
CA THR A 66 7.69 14.10 -15.58
C THR A 66 6.99 12.89 -14.99
N ALA A 67 7.65 12.16 -14.10
CA ALA A 67 7.03 11.05 -13.36
C ALA A 67 5.85 11.53 -12.50
N VAL A 68 5.99 12.68 -11.83
CA VAL A 68 4.91 13.28 -11.04
C VAL A 68 3.70 13.62 -11.90
N TYR A 69 3.88 14.28 -13.06
CA TYR A 69 2.78 14.67 -13.93
C TYR A 69 2.05 13.47 -14.54
N LEU A 70 2.80 12.44 -14.97
CA LEU A 70 2.21 11.21 -15.50
C LEU A 70 1.41 10.48 -14.42
N MET A 71 1.97 10.37 -13.21
CA MET A 71 1.30 9.73 -12.08
C MET A 71 0.06 10.49 -11.64
N ALA A 72 0.18 11.80 -11.41
CA ALA A 72 -0.94 12.65 -11.03
C ALA A 72 -2.04 12.64 -12.11
N GLY A 73 -1.66 12.74 -13.39
CA GLY A 73 -2.58 12.67 -14.53
C GLY A 73 -3.34 11.34 -14.57
N ALA A 74 -2.65 10.21 -14.40
CA ALA A 74 -3.27 8.89 -14.37
C ALA A 74 -4.25 8.73 -13.20
N LEU A 75 -3.84 9.13 -11.98
CA LEU A 75 -4.70 9.07 -10.80
C LEU A 75 -5.94 9.96 -10.91
N LEU A 76 -5.78 11.17 -11.44
CA LEU A 76 -6.89 12.10 -11.66
C LEU A 76 -7.84 11.60 -12.75
N LEU A 77 -7.31 11.06 -13.85
CA LEU A 77 -8.12 10.47 -14.92
C LEU A 77 -8.99 9.31 -14.39
N LEU A 78 -8.39 8.38 -13.63
CA LEU A 78 -9.13 7.27 -13.01
C LEU A 78 -10.15 7.76 -11.98
N SER A 79 -9.82 8.79 -11.20
CA SER A 79 -10.72 9.40 -10.23
C SER A 79 -11.93 10.06 -10.90
N LEU A 80 -11.72 10.81 -11.98
CA LEU A 80 -12.78 11.43 -12.78
C LEU A 80 -13.67 10.37 -13.44
N LEU A 81 -13.07 9.32 -14.00
CA LEU A 81 -13.81 8.19 -14.56
C LEU A 81 -14.66 7.49 -13.49
N SER A 82 -14.13 7.34 -12.27
CA SER A 82 -14.88 6.82 -11.13
C SER A 82 -16.07 7.71 -10.74
N VAL A 83 -15.88 9.03 -10.67
CA VAL A 83 -17.01 9.95 -10.38
C VAL A 83 -18.10 9.81 -11.44
N PHE A 84 -17.71 9.78 -12.72
CA PHE A 84 -18.64 9.67 -13.84
C PHE A 84 -19.41 8.32 -13.83
N LEU A 85 -18.71 7.20 -13.63
CA LEU A 85 -19.30 5.86 -13.71
C LEU A 85 -19.90 5.35 -12.39
N CYS A 86 -19.38 5.80 -11.25
CA CYS A 86 -19.66 5.26 -9.92
C CYS A 86 -20.16 6.31 -8.91
N GLY A 87 -20.28 7.60 -9.26
CA GLY A 87 -20.59 8.66 -8.29
C GLY A 87 -21.86 8.43 -7.46
N LYS A 88 -22.99 8.11 -8.11
CA LYS A 88 -24.26 7.81 -7.42
C LYS A 88 -24.15 6.59 -6.51
N ALA A 89 -23.44 5.58 -7.00
CA ALA A 89 -23.19 4.32 -6.30
C ALA A 89 -22.33 4.52 -5.05
N ALA A 90 -21.24 5.28 -5.17
CA ALA A 90 -20.36 5.63 -4.06
C ALA A 90 -21.09 6.45 -3.00
N ALA A 91 -21.91 7.43 -3.41
CA ALA A 91 -22.72 8.23 -2.48
C ALA A 91 -23.75 7.37 -1.71
N ALA A 92 -24.36 6.38 -2.35
CA ALA A 92 -25.25 5.43 -1.68
C ALA A 92 -24.49 4.54 -0.68
N GLU A 93 -23.28 4.10 -1.04
CA GLU A 93 -22.44 3.27 -0.19
C GLU A 93 -21.91 4.01 1.05
N ILE A 94 -21.55 5.29 0.90
CA ILE A 94 -21.22 6.19 2.01
C ILE A 94 -22.39 6.31 2.97
N ARG A 95 -23.59 6.64 2.46
CA ARG A 95 -24.80 6.74 3.29
C ARG A 95 -25.13 5.43 4.00
N GLY A 96 -25.05 4.30 3.29
CA GLY A 96 -25.27 2.98 3.87
C GLY A 96 -24.27 2.65 4.97
N SER A 97 -23.00 2.99 4.80
CA SER A 97 -21.96 2.73 5.80
C SER A 97 -22.11 3.63 7.03
N VAL A 98 -22.51 4.89 6.85
CA VAL A 98 -22.84 5.81 7.96
C VAL A 98 -24.05 5.31 8.75
N GLY A 99 -25.07 4.76 8.06
CA GLY A 99 -26.20 4.11 8.74
C GLY A 99 -25.76 2.86 9.51
N ALA A 100 -24.94 2.01 8.90
CA ALA A 100 -24.44 0.78 9.49
C ALA A 100 -23.49 1.02 10.68
N LEU A 101 -22.82 2.16 10.73
CA LEU A 101 -21.98 2.57 11.86
C LEU A 101 -22.79 2.59 13.16
N ARG A 102 -24.02 3.11 13.15
CA ARG A 102 -24.87 3.21 14.35
C ARG A 102 -25.21 1.86 15.01
N HIS A 103 -25.16 0.78 14.24
CA HIS A 103 -25.53 -0.57 14.69
C HIS A 103 -24.32 -1.47 14.95
N GLN A 104 -23.12 -0.90 15.10
CA GLN A 104 -21.93 -1.69 15.43
C GLN A 104 -21.90 -2.04 16.93
N PRO A 105 -21.33 -3.21 17.30
CA PRO A 105 -21.16 -3.56 18.70
C PRO A 105 -20.13 -2.63 19.37
N ALA A 106 -20.27 -2.41 20.68
CA ALA A 106 -19.39 -1.53 21.48
C ALA A 106 -17.89 -1.82 21.27
N ILE A 107 -17.53 -3.11 21.19
CA ILE A 107 -16.14 -3.55 20.98
C ILE A 107 -15.55 -3.09 19.63
N TRP A 108 -16.39 -2.93 18.59
CA TRP A 108 -15.94 -2.41 17.30
C TRP A 108 -15.56 -0.93 17.40
N TYR A 109 -16.33 -0.15 18.16
CA TYR A 109 -15.97 1.24 18.44
C TYR A 109 -14.70 1.36 19.28
N ALA A 110 -14.52 0.46 20.26
CA ALA A 110 -13.27 0.40 21.02
C ALA A 110 -12.06 0.14 20.10
N ALA A 111 -12.18 -0.80 19.15
CA ALA A 111 -11.15 -1.02 18.13
C ALA A 111 -10.90 0.24 17.29
N ALA A 112 -11.95 0.90 16.81
CA ALA A 112 -11.83 2.11 16.01
C ALA A 112 -11.12 3.25 16.79
N VAL A 113 -11.46 3.45 18.05
CA VAL A 113 -10.80 4.44 18.93
C VAL A 113 -9.32 4.10 19.11
N LEU A 114 -8.97 2.85 19.38
CA LEU A 114 -7.57 2.44 19.53
C LEU A 114 -6.76 2.68 18.24
N VAL A 115 -7.32 2.35 17.08
CA VAL A 115 -6.67 2.60 15.78
C VAL A 115 -6.50 4.10 15.52
N LEU A 116 -7.52 4.90 15.81
CA LEU A 116 -7.44 6.35 15.64
C LEU A 116 -6.44 6.97 16.60
N LEU A 117 -6.33 6.50 17.84
CA LEU A 117 -5.31 6.93 18.78
C LEU A 117 -3.91 6.62 18.24
N GLN A 118 -3.66 5.39 17.79
CA GLN A 118 -2.38 5.00 17.19
C GLN A 118 -2.02 5.86 15.97
N ALA A 119 -2.98 6.13 15.09
CA ALA A 119 -2.75 7.02 13.95
C ALA A 119 -2.48 8.46 14.39
N ALA A 120 -3.25 8.98 15.37
CA ALA A 120 -3.10 10.33 15.89
C ALA A 120 -1.75 10.56 16.59
N MET A 121 -1.11 9.51 17.14
CA MET A 121 0.22 9.63 17.73
C MET A 121 1.25 10.18 16.75
N TYR A 122 1.17 9.84 15.45
CA TYR A 122 2.07 10.40 14.42
C TYR A 122 1.84 11.88 14.12
N ALA A 123 0.65 12.41 14.45
CA ALA A 123 0.36 13.83 14.30
C ALA A 123 0.95 14.66 15.46
N VAL A 124 1.24 14.04 16.60
CA VAL A 124 1.72 14.70 17.83
C VAL A 124 3.21 14.41 18.08
N PHE A 125 3.64 13.19 17.79
CA PHE A 125 5.00 12.72 18.04
C PHE A 125 5.68 12.35 16.73
N MET A 126 6.99 12.61 16.68
CA MET A 126 7.86 12.21 15.58
C MET A 126 8.88 11.22 16.12
N VAL A 127 9.05 10.10 15.41
CA VAL A 127 10.13 9.14 15.65
C VAL A 127 11.02 9.09 14.43
N THR A 128 12.32 9.20 14.64
CA THR A 128 13.38 9.09 13.64
C THR A 128 14.01 7.69 13.66
N ASP A 129 14.51 7.24 12.52
CA ASP A 129 15.19 5.95 12.34
C ASP A 129 16.46 6.14 11.51
N LEU A 130 17.45 5.26 11.66
CA LEU A 130 18.70 5.35 10.88
C LEU A 130 18.47 5.25 9.37
N ASP A 131 17.41 4.56 8.95
CA ASP A 131 17.02 4.45 7.55
C ASP A 131 16.57 5.82 6.96
N ASP A 132 16.28 6.84 7.78
CA ASP A 132 15.93 8.20 7.33
C ASP A 132 17.03 8.80 6.44
N ALA A 133 18.28 8.53 6.80
CA ALA A 133 19.47 8.99 6.10
C ALA A 133 19.52 8.48 4.64
N TYR A 134 18.83 7.39 4.34
CA TYR A 134 18.67 6.91 2.97
C TYR A 134 17.32 7.30 2.38
N PHE A 135 16.21 6.83 2.94
CA PHE A 135 14.91 6.88 2.26
C PHE A 135 14.29 8.28 2.27
N VAL A 136 14.33 8.99 3.41
CA VAL A 136 13.79 10.36 3.52
C VAL A 136 14.71 11.34 2.80
N ALA A 137 16.02 11.16 2.95
CA ALA A 137 17.01 11.95 2.22
C ALA A 137 16.89 11.78 0.70
N THR A 138 16.73 10.55 0.19
CA THR A 138 16.51 10.30 -1.26
C THR A 138 15.24 11.01 -1.76
N ALA A 139 14.16 10.99 -0.98
CA ALA A 139 12.93 11.69 -1.34
C ALA A 139 13.15 13.22 -1.38
N ALA A 140 13.90 13.77 -0.43
CA ALA A 140 14.23 15.19 -0.36
C ALA A 140 15.16 15.63 -1.50
N THR A 141 16.23 14.88 -1.78
CA THR A 141 17.16 15.20 -2.88
C THR A 141 16.47 15.11 -4.23
N SER A 142 15.55 14.16 -4.42
CA SER A 142 14.76 14.06 -5.65
C SER A 142 13.83 15.25 -5.88
N LEU A 143 13.28 15.82 -4.81
CA LEU A 143 12.46 17.03 -4.90
C LEU A 143 13.28 18.27 -5.27
N GLU A 144 14.48 18.39 -4.68
CA GLU A 144 15.35 19.56 -4.85
C GLU A 144 16.05 19.53 -6.21
N CYS A 145 16.63 18.39 -6.59
CA CYS A 145 17.42 18.24 -7.81
C CYS A 145 16.58 17.89 -9.06
N ASP A 146 15.28 17.64 -8.92
CA ASP A 146 14.38 17.18 -9.99
C ASP A 146 14.87 15.92 -10.73
N THR A 147 15.54 15.03 -9.99
CA THR A 147 16.07 13.74 -10.50
C THR A 147 15.64 12.59 -9.59
N MET A 148 15.69 11.35 -10.07
CA MET A 148 15.33 10.17 -9.28
C MET A 148 16.55 9.26 -9.09
N TYR A 149 16.99 9.06 -7.84
CA TYR A 149 18.15 8.23 -7.47
C TYR A 149 19.50 8.62 -8.11
N GLN A 150 19.62 9.83 -8.67
CA GLN A 150 20.86 10.27 -9.33
C GLN A 150 21.82 10.98 -8.39
N HIS A 151 21.40 11.35 -7.18
CA HIS A 151 22.25 11.97 -6.17
C HIS A 151 22.32 11.09 -4.93
N SER A 152 23.52 11.00 -4.35
CA SER A 152 23.77 10.32 -3.09
C SER A 152 22.94 10.97 -1.98
N PRO A 153 22.11 10.21 -1.24
CA PRO A 153 21.34 10.77 -0.12
C PRO A 153 22.24 11.18 1.06
N TYR A 154 23.48 10.69 1.10
CA TYR A 154 24.42 10.96 2.19
C TYR A 154 25.34 12.15 1.92
N THR A 155 25.77 12.32 0.66
CA THR A 155 26.78 13.34 0.29
C THR A 155 26.24 14.41 -0.65
N GLY A 156 25.10 14.18 -1.31
CA GLY A 156 24.55 15.07 -2.35
C GLY A 156 25.26 14.97 -3.69
N GLU A 157 26.34 14.20 -3.78
CA GLU A 157 27.13 14.03 -5.00
C GLU A 157 26.35 13.26 -6.08
N LEU A 158 26.63 13.56 -7.34
CA LEU A 158 26.04 12.85 -8.47
C LEU A 158 26.55 11.40 -8.51
N MET A 159 25.62 10.46 -8.59
CA MET A 159 25.92 9.03 -8.66
C MET A 159 26.14 8.60 -10.11
N THR A 160 27.21 7.84 -10.34
CA THR A 160 27.52 7.24 -11.64
C THR A 160 26.62 6.03 -11.91
N THR A 161 26.36 5.22 -10.89
CA THR A 161 25.53 4.01 -10.96
C THR A 161 24.24 4.16 -10.16
N LEU A 162 23.22 3.42 -10.57
CA LEU A 162 21.94 3.36 -9.88
C LEU A 162 21.92 2.13 -8.97
N GLU A 163 21.58 2.30 -7.70
CA GLU A 163 21.43 1.17 -6.79
C GLU A 163 20.14 0.39 -7.11
N MET A 164 20.28 -0.65 -7.93
CA MET A 164 19.17 -1.38 -8.53
C MET A 164 18.15 -1.94 -7.52
N ARG A 165 18.62 -2.29 -6.31
CA ARG A 165 17.77 -2.75 -5.22
C ARG A 165 16.70 -1.74 -4.83
N TYR A 166 17.03 -0.44 -4.86
CA TYR A 166 16.12 0.63 -4.44
C TYR A 166 15.36 1.23 -5.62
N VAL A 167 15.95 1.23 -6.82
CA VAL A 167 15.29 1.68 -8.04
C VAL A 167 14.07 0.83 -8.40
N LEU A 168 14.16 -0.49 -8.21
CA LEU A 168 13.06 -1.43 -8.50
C LEU A 168 12.03 -1.52 -7.36
N SER A 169 12.18 -0.72 -6.31
CA SER A 169 11.21 -0.63 -5.20
C SER A 169 11.14 0.81 -4.70
N PRO A 170 10.58 1.73 -5.50
CA PRO A 170 10.76 3.17 -5.36
C PRO A 170 9.89 3.82 -4.26
N MET A 171 9.91 3.28 -3.04
CA MET A 171 9.20 3.84 -1.88
C MET A 171 9.57 5.31 -1.57
N PRO A 172 10.84 5.73 -1.60
CA PRO A 172 11.22 7.15 -1.53
C PRO A 172 10.51 8.03 -2.55
N MET A 173 10.30 7.54 -3.77
CA MET A 173 9.65 8.32 -4.82
C MET A 173 8.17 8.51 -4.55
N PHE A 174 7.52 7.58 -3.82
CA PHE A 174 6.16 7.80 -3.35
C PHE A 174 6.09 8.92 -2.30
N ILE A 175 7.03 8.94 -1.35
CA ILE A 175 7.14 10.02 -0.36
C ILE A 175 7.37 11.35 -1.07
N ALA A 176 8.30 11.39 -2.04
CA ALA A 176 8.57 12.57 -2.85
C ALA A 176 7.35 13.02 -3.66
N PHE A 177 6.63 12.08 -4.29
CA PHE A 177 5.41 12.36 -5.05
C PHE A 177 4.35 13.03 -4.17
N ILE A 178 4.06 12.45 -2.99
CA ILE A 178 3.10 13.03 -2.05
C ILE A 178 3.59 14.40 -1.55
N ALA A 179 4.88 14.57 -1.26
CA ALA A 179 5.46 15.84 -0.86
C ALA A 179 5.29 16.91 -1.96
N ARG A 180 5.55 16.57 -3.23
CA ARG A 180 5.34 17.48 -4.37
C ARG A 180 3.88 17.87 -4.54
N CYS A 181 2.97 16.91 -4.42
CA CYS A 181 1.53 17.11 -4.61
C CYS A 181 0.87 17.89 -3.46
N THR A 182 1.41 17.80 -2.24
CA THR A 182 0.87 18.46 -1.05
C THR A 182 1.62 19.75 -0.68
N GLY A 183 2.84 19.93 -1.17
CA GLY A 183 3.74 21.00 -0.78
C GLY A 183 4.38 20.82 0.60
N PHE A 184 4.22 19.67 1.26
CA PHE A 184 4.94 19.36 2.49
C PHE A 184 6.39 18.98 2.20
N HIS A 185 7.28 19.21 3.17
CA HIS A 185 8.64 18.67 3.11
C HIS A 185 8.60 17.14 3.19
N ALA A 186 9.52 16.44 2.52
CA ALA A 186 9.56 14.97 2.49
C ALA A 186 9.57 14.34 3.89
N ALA A 187 10.32 14.92 4.83
CA ALA A 187 10.34 14.47 6.23
C ALA A 187 8.97 14.58 6.92
N VAL A 188 8.22 15.66 6.68
CA VAL A 188 6.86 15.81 7.24
C VAL A 188 5.92 14.77 6.63
N VAL A 189 6.06 14.49 5.34
CA VAL A 189 5.29 13.42 4.70
C VAL A 189 5.63 12.07 5.30
N ALA A 190 6.91 11.75 5.45
CA ALA A 190 7.38 10.46 5.95
C ALA A 190 6.99 10.20 7.41
N HIS A 191 7.11 11.19 8.30
CA HIS A 191 6.94 10.96 9.74
C HIS A 191 5.59 11.41 10.31
N THR A 192 4.82 12.25 9.60
CA THR A 192 3.59 12.83 10.14
C THR A 192 2.38 12.56 9.26
N VAL A 193 2.48 12.75 7.94
CA VAL A 193 1.31 12.65 7.05
C VAL A 193 1.03 11.20 6.67
N LEU A 194 1.99 10.54 6.00
CA LEU A 194 1.78 9.23 5.41
C LEU A 194 1.51 8.13 6.46
N PRO A 195 2.21 8.07 7.61
CA PRO A 195 1.98 7.04 8.62
C PRO A 195 0.54 6.97 9.13
N VAL A 196 -0.11 8.12 9.32
CA VAL A 196 -1.51 8.22 9.77
C VAL A 196 -2.41 7.37 8.88
N PHE A 197 -2.26 7.50 7.56
CA PHE A 197 -3.09 6.78 6.60
C PHE A 197 -2.67 5.32 6.44
N LEU A 198 -1.36 5.02 6.51
CA LEU A 198 -0.87 3.64 6.39
C LEU A 198 -1.26 2.78 7.60
N VAL A 199 -1.27 3.33 8.81
CA VAL A 199 -1.78 2.63 10.01
C VAL A 199 -3.25 2.29 9.83
N VAL A 200 -4.07 3.27 9.41
CA VAL A 200 -5.49 3.03 9.13
C VAL A 200 -5.65 1.96 8.05
N LEU A 201 -4.89 2.03 6.96
CA LEU A 201 -4.90 1.03 5.88
C LEU A 201 -4.55 -0.37 6.39
N ALA A 202 -3.55 -0.51 7.26
CA ALA A 202 -3.18 -1.78 7.88
C ALA A 202 -4.37 -2.38 8.65
N TYR A 203 -5.07 -1.57 9.45
CA TYR A 203 -6.25 -2.02 10.18
C TYR A 203 -7.47 -2.28 9.30
N LEU A 204 -7.61 -1.62 8.13
CA LEU A 204 -8.60 -2.01 7.13
C LEU A 204 -8.29 -3.41 6.57
N VAL A 205 -7.01 -3.71 6.30
CA VAL A 205 -6.57 -5.06 5.89
C VAL A 205 -6.82 -6.08 6.99
N TYR A 206 -6.47 -5.79 8.25
CA TYR A 206 -6.79 -6.68 9.37
C TYR A 206 -8.30 -6.86 9.53
N GLY A 207 -9.11 -5.82 9.35
CA GLY A 207 -10.56 -5.93 9.35
C GLY A 207 -11.08 -6.83 8.22
N PHE A 208 -10.44 -6.80 7.04
CA PHE A 208 -10.73 -7.70 5.94
C PHE A 208 -10.34 -9.16 6.23
N ILE A 209 -9.19 -9.37 6.87
CA ILE A 209 -8.76 -10.67 7.38
C ILE A 209 -9.79 -11.20 8.40
N GLY A 210 -10.18 -10.36 9.36
CA GLY A 210 -11.21 -10.68 10.35
C GLY A 210 -12.53 -11.09 9.69
N LYS A 211 -13.00 -10.37 8.67
CA LYS A 211 -14.20 -10.76 7.90
C LYS A 211 -14.07 -12.09 7.17
N THR A 212 -12.85 -12.49 6.82
CA THR A 212 -12.59 -13.75 6.12
C THR A 212 -12.62 -14.93 7.09
N PHE A 213 -12.13 -14.78 8.32
CA PHE A 213 -12.10 -15.84 9.32
C PHE A 213 -13.32 -15.88 10.26
N PHE A 214 -13.97 -14.73 10.50
CA PHE A 214 -15.16 -14.60 11.34
C PHE A 214 -16.34 -14.04 10.52
N PRO A 215 -16.86 -14.81 9.54
CA PRO A 215 -17.96 -14.34 8.71
C PRO A 215 -19.18 -14.02 9.56
N GLU A 216 -19.84 -12.90 9.24
CA GLU A 216 -21.09 -12.42 9.87
C GLU A 216 -21.02 -12.03 11.36
N ASN A 217 -19.95 -12.38 12.08
CA ASN A 217 -19.79 -12.01 13.49
C ASN A 217 -18.98 -10.72 13.69
N ARG A 218 -19.67 -9.59 13.69
CA ARG A 218 -19.04 -8.26 13.90
C ARG A 218 -18.42 -8.08 15.28
N LYS A 219 -18.90 -8.81 16.30
CA LYS A 219 -18.32 -8.76 17.65
C LYS A 219 -16.94 -9.40 17.65
N ASP A 220 -16.80 -10.57 17.04
CA ASP A 220 -15.52 -11.29 16.97
C ASP A 220 -14.49 -10.53 16.12
N ILE A 221 -14.92 -9.91 15.03
CA ILE A 221 -14.05 -9.01 14.25
C ILE A 221 -13.56 -7.85 15.12
N GLY A 222 -14.45 -7.23 15.91
CA GLY A 222 -14.08 -6.16 16.83
C GLY A 222 -13.09 -6.62 17.91
N LEU A 223 -13.34 -7.79 18.52
CA LEU A 223 -12.43 -8.41 19.49
C LEU A 223 -11.06 -8.68 18.88
N PHE A 224 -11.03 -9.30 17.70
CA PHE A 224 -9.80 -9.56 16.95
C PHE A 224 -8.98 -8.28 16.75
N LEU A 225 -9.63 -7.19 16.32
CA LEU A 225 -8.95 -5.90 16.11
C LEU A 225 -8.46 -5.27 17.41
N VAL A 226 -9.23 -5.36 18.51
CA VAL A 226 -8.78 -4.87 19.83
C VAL A 226 -7.56 -5.65 20.30
N PHE A 227 -7.61 -6.99 20.31
CA PHE A 227 -6.47 -7.79 20.75
C PHE A 227 -5.24 -7.57 19.89
N LEU A 228 -5.40 -7.52 18.57
CA LEU A 228 -4.31 -7.23 17.65
C LEU A 228 -3.71 -5.83 17.91
N SER A 229 -4.56 -4.85 18.19
CA SER A 229 -4.13 -3.50 18.57
C SER A 229 -3.33 -3.46 19.87
N LEU A 230 -3.78 -4.18 20.91
CA LEU A 230 -3.06 -4.29 22.17
C LEU A 230 -1.70 -4.99 21.99
N ILE A 231 -1.64 -6.03 21.15
CA ILE A 231 -0.38 -6.70 20.80
C ILE A 231 0.57 -5.71 20.13
N HIS A 232 0.11 -4.94 19.14
CA HIS A 232 0.98 -3.96 18.47
C HIS A 232 1.52 -2.89 19.43
N ILE A 233 0.67 -2.35 20.31
CA ILE A 233 1.08 -1.32 21.29
C ILE A 233 2.12 -1.88 22.27
N SER A 234 1.99 -3.14 22.66
CA SER A 234 2.91 -3.82 23.58
C SER A 234 4.15 -4.42 22.91
N SER A 235 4.32 -4.26 21.59
CA SER A 235 5.37 -4.92 20.82
C SER A 235 6.72 -4.19 20.78
N TYR A 236 6.92 -3.09 21.52
CA TYR A 236 8.19 -2.35 21.50
C TYR A 236 9.31 -2.97 22.37
N TYR A 237 9.29 -4.29 22.57
CA TYR A 237 10.37 -5.01 23.26
C TYR A 237 11.54 -5.35 22.31
N SER A 238 11.38 -5.18 20.99
CA SER A 238 12.45 -5.34 20.01
C SER A 238 12.19 -4.49 18.75
N ALA A 239 13.27 -4.04 18.12
CA ALA A 239 13.22 -3.30 16.86
C ALA A 239 12.68 -4.14 15.67
N TYR A 240 12.64 -5.48 15.83
CA TYR A 240 12.27 -6.45 14.79
C TYR A 240 10.84 -6.99 14.93
N THR A 241 10.05 -6.48 15.88
CA THR A 241 8.66 -6.92 16.06
C THR A 241 7.74 -6.31 15.00
N GLN A 242 6.64 -7.00 14.72
CA GLN A 242 5.66 -6.52 13.75
C GLN A 242 4.95 -5.24 14.24
N GLY A 243 4.72 -5.07 15.54
CA GLY A 243 4.19 -3.82 16.09
C GLY A 243 5.16 -2.64 15.97
N THR A 244 6.48 -2.85 16.10
CA THR A 244 7.47 -1.80 15.83
C THR A 244 7.46 -1.39 14.35
N PHE A 245 7.36 -2.36 13.43
CA PHE A 245 7.26 -2.07 12.00
C PHE A 245 6.00 -1.24 11.71
N LEU A 246 4.85 -1.58 12.30
CA LEU A 246 3.59 -0.88 12.07
C LEU A 246 3.47 0.49 12.78
N LEU A 247 3.94 0.61 14.01
CA LEU A 247 3.67 1.80 14.85
C LEU A 247 4.81 2.79 14.92
N ILE A 248 6.00 2.44 14.42
CA ILE A 248 7.16 3.33 14.48
C ILE A 248 7.76 3.54 13.09
N ARG A 249 7.82 2.49 12.27
CA ARG A 249 8.58 2.46 11.01
C ARG A 249 7.71 2.35 9.76
N ILE A 250 6.39 2.55 9.86
CA ILE A 250 5.44 2.23 8.77
C ILE A 250 5.68 3.02 7.49
N TRP A 251 6.36 4.16 7.58
CA TRP A 251 6.78 4.95 6.43
C TRP A 251 7.83 4.23 5.56
N GLN A 252 8.51 3.22 6.10
CA GLN A 252 9.47 2.39 5.40
C GLN A 252 8.77 1.32 4.56
N GLY A 253 9.28 1.09 3.36
CA GLY A 253 8.72 0.14 2.43
C GLY A 253 8.66 -1.32 2.95
N LYS A 254 9.68 -1.74 3.71
CA LYS A 254 9.69 -3.07 4.38
C LYS A 254 8.59 -3.21 5.44
N ALA A 255 8.24 -2.11 6.10
CA ALA A 255 7.17 -2.10 7.09
C ALA A 255 5.79 -2.16 6.43
N VAL A 256 5.58 -1.41 5.35
CA VAL A 256 4.36 -1.52 4.53
C VAL A 256 4.18 -2.94 4.00
N LEU A 257 5.25 -3.54 3.48
CA LEU A 257 5.22 -4.93 3.00
C LEU A 257 4.78 -5.90 4.11
N ALA A 258 5.47 -5.87 5.25
CA ALA A 258 5.25 -6.82 6.34
C ALA A 258 3.91 -6.62 7.06
N ALA A 259 3.52 -5.38 7.32
CA ALA A 259 2.32 -5.08 8.10
C ALA A 259 1.04 -5.07 7.25
N ILE A 260 1.11 -4.69 5.97
CA ILE A 260 -0.08 -4.47 5.13
C ILE A 260 -0.16 -5.51 4.01
N LEU A 261 0.85 -5.55 3.14
CA LEU A 261 0.72 -6.23 1.86
C LEU A 261 0.85 -7.76 1.96
N LEU A 262 1.77 -8.29 2.78
CA LEU A 262 1.89 -9.74 2.97
C LEU A 262 0.65 -10.34 3.66
N PRO A 263 0.09 -9.75 4.74
CA PRO A 263 -1.17 -10.22 5.31
C PRO A 263 -2.33 -10.17 4.32
N LEU A 264 -2.43 -9.11 3.51
CA LEU A 264 -3.46 -9.00 2.48
C LEU A 264 -3.29 -10.08 1.40
N LEU A 265 -2.07 -10.27 0.90
CA LEU A 265 -1.75 -11.25 -0.13
C LEU A 265 -2.04 -12.67 0.37
N PHE A 266 -1.70 -12.99 1.63
CA PHE A 266 -2.07 -14.25 2.27
C PHE A 266 -3.59 -14.45 2.26
N CYS A 267 -4.36 -13.43 2.65
CA CYS A 267 -5.81 -13.48 2.67
C CYS A 267 -6.41 -13.67 1.26
N LEU A 268 -5.87 -12.99 0.26
CA LEU A 268 -6.26 -13.16 -1.15
C LEU A 268 -5.95 -14.58 -1.64
N CYS A 269 -4.80 -15.15 -1.27
CA CYS A 269 -4.47 -16.53 -1.60
C CYS A 269 -5.48 -17.51 -0.97
N CYS A 270 -5.84 -17.33 0.30
CA CYS A 270 -6.90 -18.12 0.94
C CYS A 270 -8.25 -18.00 0.20
N ARG A 271 -8.62 -16.79 -0.22
CA ARG A 271 -9.87 -16.55 -0.98
C ARG A 271 -9.87 -17.23 -2.34
N VAL A 272 -8.75 -17.20 -3.06
CA VAL A 272 -8.61 -17.89 -4.35
C VAL A 272 -8.66 -19.41 -4.21
N LEU A 273 -8.39 -19.97 -3.03
CA LEU A 273 -8.63 -21.39 -2.74
C LEU A 273 -10.07 -21.70 -2.31
N SER A 274 -10.89 -20.67 -2.09
CA SER A 274 -12.31 -20.82 -1.77
C SER A 274 -13.14 -21.00 -3.05
N PRO A 275 -14.19 -21.84 -3.03
CA PRO A 275 -15.08 -22.02 -4.18
C PRO A 275 -15.79 -20.74 -4.65
N GLN A 276 -15.85 -19.72 -3.79
CA GLN A 276 -16.57 -18.46 -4.06
C GLN A 276 -15.68 -17.38 -4.72
N HIS A 277 -14.48 -17.73 -5.19
CA HIS A 277 -13.58 -16.75 -5.79
C HIS A 277 -14.15 -16.18 -7.11
N GLY A 278 -13.93 -14.89 -7.35
CA GLY A 278 -14.34 -14.20 -8.58
C GLY A 278 -13.15 -13.71 -9.40
N LYS A 279 -13.43 -13.19 -10.60
CA LYS A 279 -12.42 -12.50 -11.43
C LYS A 279 -11.76 -11.32 -10.69
N GLY A 280 -12.52 -10.65 -9.83
CA GLY A 280 -12.01 -9.56 -8.99
C GLY A 280 -10.91 -9.97 -8.02
N ASP A 281 -10.92 -11.20 -7.49
CA ASP A 281 -9.87 -11.65 -6.56
C ASP A 281 -8.51 -11.77 -7.29
N TRP A 282 -8.51 -12.20 -8.56
CA TRP A 282 -7.31 -12.25 -9.40
C TRP A 282 -6.78 -10.87 -9.80
N GLN A 283 -7.68 -9.92 -10.11
CA GLN A 283 -7.29 -8.54 -10.38
C GLN A 283 -6.60 -7.92 -9.16
N MET A 284 -7.16 -8.15 -7.97
CA MET A 284 -6.60 -7.70 -6.70
C MET A 284 -5.28 -8.38 -6.38
N MET A 285 -5.12 -9.65 -6.73
CA MET A 285 -3.85 -10.37 -6.61
C MET A 285 -2.75 -9.66 -7.39
N ILE A 286 -2.95 -9.38 -8.67
CA ILE A 286 -1.94 -8.73 -9.52
C ILE A 286 -1.60 -7.32 -8.99
N LEU A 287 -2.60 -6.54 -8.60
CA LEU A 287 -2.37 -5.22 -7.99
C LEU A 287 -1.57 -5.32 -6.69
N THR A 288 -1.86 -6.33 -5.85
CA THR A 288 -1.11 -6.57 -4.61
C THR A 288 0.33 -6.98 -4.89
N VAL A 289 0.56 -7.84 -5.88
CA VAL A 289 1.91 -8.25 -6.30
C VAL A 289 2.73 -7.05 -6.79
N LEU A 290 2.17 -6.21 -7.67
CA LEU A 290 2.84 -4.97 -8.12
C LEU A 290 3.11 -4.01 -6.95
N SER A 291 2.15 -3.87 -6.03
CA SER A 291 2.33 -3.06 -4.81
C SER A 291 3.46 -3.59 -3.93
N CYS A 292 3.60 -4.91 -3.80
CA CYS A 292 4.68 -5.52 -3.04
C CYS A 292 6.05 -5.21 -3.65
N CYS A 293 6.16 -5.25 -4.98
CA CYS A 293 7.39 -4.86 -5.69
C CYS A 293 7.74 -3.39 -5.44
N MET A 294 6.74 -2.51 -5.50
CA MET A 294 6.89 -1.08 -5.31
C MET A 294 7.46 -0.70 -3.94
N VAL A 295 6.97 -1.36 -2.88
CA VAL A 295 7.35 -0.96 -1.53
C VAL A 295 8.71 -1.52 -1.12
N SER A 296 9.14 -2.70 -1.58
CA SER A 296 10.39 -3.29 -1.10
C SER A 296 10.93 -4.40 -2.00
N SER A 297 12.26 -4.46 -2.11
CA SER A 297 12.96 -5.53 -2.81
C SER A 297 12.67 -6.91 -2.20
N MET A 298 12.34 -6.95 -0.90
CA MET A 298 11.89 -8.18 -0.23
C MET A 298 10.53 -8.65 -0.75
N GLY A 299 9.71 -7.75 -1.31
CA GLY A 299 8.46 -8.10 -1.98
C GLY A 299 8.73 -8.96 -3.22
N ILE A 300 9.75 -8.60 -4.01
CA ILE A 300 10.17 -9.37 -5.19
C ILE A 300 10.58 -10.80 -4.81
N ALA A 301 11.19 -11.00 -3.64
CA ALA A 301 11.64 -12.32 -3.18
C ALA A 301 10.56 -13.12 -2.45
N LEU A 302 9.84 -12.52 -1.48
CA LEU A 302 8.91 -13.22 -0.60
C LEU A 302 7.55 -13.52 -1.26
N VAL A 303 7.10 -12.69 -2.20
CA VAL A 303 5.82 -12.88 -2.89
C VAL A 303 5.82 -14.17 -3.72
N PRO A 304 6.82 -14.46 -4.58
CA PRO A 304 6.89 -15.73 -5.29
C PRO A 304 6.90 -16.94 -4.37
N VAL A 305 7.56 -16.86 -3.20
CA VAL A 305 7.57 -17.93 -2.21
C VAL A 305 6.16 -18.20 -1.72
N MET A 306 5.42 -17.16 -1.31
CA MET A 306 4.04 -17.34 -0.83
C MET A 306 3.10 -17.83 -1.93
N LEU A 307 3.19 -17.29 -3.16
CA LEU A 307 2.39 -17.77 -4.29
C LEU A 307 2.72 -19.23 -4.63
N GLY A 308 4.00 -19.62 -4.59
CA GLY A 308 4.45 -20.99 -4.80
C GLY A 308 3.91 -21.96 -3.75
N MET A 309 3.95 -21.58 -2.46
CA MET A 309 3.36 -22.38 -1.39
C MET A 309 1.85 -22.59 -1.61
N PHE A 310 1.11 -21.53 -1.96
CA PHE A 310 -0.31 -21.64 -2.23
C PHE A 310 -0.64 -22.38 -3.53
N ALA A 311 0.23 -22.33 -4.55
CA ALA A 311 0.11 -23.14 -5.76
C ALA A 311 0.27 -24.63 -5.45
N VAL A 312 1.25 -25.01 -4.61
CA VAL A 312 1.40 -26.38 -4.13
C VAL A 312 0.17 -26.81 -3.33
N LEU A 313 -0.31 -25.95 -2.40
CA LEU A 313 -1.53 -26.22 -1.64
C LEU A 313 -2.75 -26.38 -2.55
N SER A 314 -2.89 -25.63 -3.65
CA SER A 314 -4.02 -25.76 -4.57
C SER A 314 -4.00 -27.10 -5.31
N VAL A 315 -2.82 -27.62 -5.64
CA VAL A 315 -2.68 -28.96 -6.24
C VAL A 315 -2.99 -30.05 -5.21
N ILE A 316 -2.47 -29.96 -3.99
CA ILE A 316 -2.66 -30.99 -2.96
C ILE A 316 -4.12 -31.02 -2.46
N SER A 317 -4.66 -29.88 -2.05
CA SER A 317 -5.96 -29.81 -1.38
C SER A 317 -7.16 -29.77 -2.33
N ARG A 318 -7.00 -29.18 -3.53
CA ARG A 318 -8.09 -28.99 -4.50
C ARG A 318 -7.88 -29.75 -5.81
N ARG A 319 -6.73 -30.41 -6.01
CA ARG A 319 -6.35 -31.05 -7.29
C ARG A 319 -6.47 -30.11 -8.50
N SER A 320 -6.34 -28.80 -8.27
CA SER A 320 -6.58 -27.77 -9.30
C SER A 320 -5.28 -27.19 -9.83
N TRP A 321 -4.76 -27.81 -10.89
CA TRP A 321 -3.58 -27.33 -11.62
C TRP A 321 -3.81 -25.96 -12.28
N LYS A 322 -5.04 -25.69 -12.69
CA LYS A 322 -5.43 -24.39 -13.25
C LYS A 322 -5.19 -23.26 -12.24
N THR A 323 -5.65 -23.44 -11.01
CA THR A 323 -5.47 -22.43 -9.95
C THR A 323 -4.00 -22.25 -9.61
N ALA A 324 -3.23 -23.36 -9.58
CA ALA A 324 -1.79 -23.31 -9.36
C ALA A 324 -1.08 -22.47 -10.44
N GLY A 325 -1.38 -22.75 -11.72
CA GLY A 325 -0.83 -21.99 -12.84
C GLY A 325 -1.21 -20.51 -12.80
N GLN A 326 -2.45 -20.19 -12.43
CA GLN A 326 -2.90 -18.80 -12.28
C GLN A 326 -2.20 -18.06 -11.13
N LEU A 327 -1.96 -18.73 -9.98
CA LEU A 327 -1.18 -18.17 -8.88
C LEU A 327 0.26 -17.87 -9.29
N LEU A 328 0.92 -18.80 -9.98
CA LEU A 328 2.27 -18.60 -10.49
C LEU A 328 2.33 -17.48 -11.55
N LEU A 329 1.31 -17.41 -12.43
CA LEU A 329 1.21 -16.34 -13.42
C LEU A 329 1.02 -14.96 -12.78
N CYS A 330 0.27 -14.88 -11.66
CA CYS A 330 0.16 -13.63 -10.90
C CYS A 330 1.51 -13.16 -10.35
N GLY A 331 2.49 -14.06 -10.16
CA GLY A 331 3.85 -13.75 -9.76
C GLY A 331 4.74 -13.20 -10.89
N ALA A 332 4.23 -13.10 -12.12
CA ALA A 332 4.99 -12.60 -13.27
C ALA A 332 5.65 -11.22 -13.05
N PRO A 333 5.01 -10.21 -12.40
CA PRO A 333 5.67 -8.94 -12.14
C PRO A 333 6.93 -9.08 -11.27
N CYS A 334 6.90 -9.93 -10.23
CA CYS A 334 8.09 -10.20 -9.42
C CYS A 334 9.18 -10.89 -10.26
N ALA A 335 8.82 -11.85 -11.11
CA ALA A 335 9.78 -12.55 -11.96
C ALA A 335 10.46 -11.60 -12.95
N VAL A 336 9.69 -10.72 -13.61
CA VAL A 336 10.22 -9.72 -14.55
C VAL A 336 11.20 -8.78 -13.84
N LEU A 337 10.83 -8.24 -12.68
CA LEU A 337 11.71 -7.33 -11.92
C LEU A 337 12.93 -8.05 -11.34
N GLY A 338 12.78 -9.31 -10.91
CA GLY A 338 13.89 -10.13 -10.43
C GLY A 338 14.91 -10.43 -11.53
N VAL A 339 14.44 -10.75 -12.75
CA VAL A 339 15.32 -10.92 -13.91
C VAL A 339 15.98 -9.60 -14.28
N LEU A 340 15.22 -8.50 -14.31
CA LEU A 340 15.73 -7.16 -14.60
C LEU A 340 16.84 -6.76 -13.60
N TYR A 341 16.65 -7.03 -12.31
CA TYR A 341 17.66 -6.84 -11.27
C TYR A 341 18.95 -7.59 -11.59
N LEU A 342 18.86 -8.89 -11.91
CA LEU A 342 20.02 -9.72 -12.22
C LEU A 342 20.74 -9.30 -13.50
N VAL A 343 20.01 -8.86 -14.52
CA VAL A 343 20.58 -8.38 -15.79
C VAL A 343 21.32 -7.06 -15.56
N LEU A 344 20.69 -6.10 -14.88
CA LEU A 344 21.27 -4.78 -14.68
C LEU A 344 22.46 -4.80 -13.71
N LEU A 345 22.46 -5.70 -12.73
CA LEU A 345 23.60 -5.91 -11.84
C LEU A 345 24.85 -6.44 -12.57
N LYS A 346 24.70 -7.04 -13.76
CA LYS A 346 25.83 -7.50 -14.58
C LYS A 346 26.36 -6.43 -15.55
N ILE A 347 25.59 -5.38 -15.80
CA ILE A 347 25.89 -4.36 -16.82
C ILE A 347 26.52 -3.10 -16.17
N GLN A 348 26.29 -2.88 -14.88
CA GLN A 348 26.91 -1.81 -14.08
C GLN A 348 28.30 -2.20 -13.58
#